data_AF-A0A438D3C4-F1
#
_entry.id   AF-A0A438D3C4-F1
#
_cell.length_a   1.000
_cell.length_b   1.000
_cell.length_c   1.000
_cell.angle_alpha   90.00
_cell.angle_beta   90.00
_cell.angle_gamma   90.00
#
_symmetry.space_group_name_H-M   'P 1'
#
loop_
_entity.id
_entity.type
_entity.pdbx_description
1 polymer ?
#
loop_
_entity_poly.entity_id
_entity_poly.type
_entity_poly.pdbx_seq_one_letter_code
_entity_poly.pdbx_strand_id
1 'polypeptide(L)' 'MDLGISTYGKRRVKDLLVQQGMVKALYGKQLKGMNNMDWKDLEVKVAATIRLCLADDVMYHVMDEEPPTAIWLKLES' A
#
# COMPACT_ATOMS: atom_id res chain seq x y z
N MET A 1 -4.25 19.55 1.81
CA MET A 1 -4.18 19.46 0.35
C MET A 1 -4.56 18.04 0.03
N ASP A 2 -5.73 17.84 -0.57
CA ASP A 2 -6.20 16.51 -0.98
C ASP A 2 -5.22 16.03 -2.06
N LEU A 3 -4.47 14.94 -1.80
CA LEU A 3 -3.30 14.50 -2.57
C LEU A 3 -3.63 14.02 -4.00
N GLY A 4 -4.76 14.42 -4.59
CA GLY A 4 -5.10 14.09 -5.96
C GLY A 4 -5.39 12.61 -6.21
N ILE A 5 -5.27 11.72 -5.21
CA ILE A 5 -5.81 10.37 -5.35
C ILE A 5 -7.33 10.48 -5.24
N SER A 6 -7.94 10.70 -6.40
CA SER A 6 -9.37 10.49 -6.60
C SER A 6 -9.78 9.21 -5.88
N THR A 7 -10.97 9.18 -5.29
CA THR A 7 -11.54 7.98 -4.66
C THR A 7 -11.39 6.72 -5.54
N TYR A 8 -11.32 6.94 -6.86
CA TYR A 8 -11.00 5.95 -7.88
C TYR A 8 -9.58 5.34 -7.78
N GLY A 9 -8.51 6.13 -7.62
CA GLY A 9 -7.15 5.61 -7.46
C GLY A 9 -6.98 4.73 -6.21
N LYS A 10 -7.56 5.18 -5.08
CA LYS A 10 -7.60 4.40 -3.83
C LYS A 10 -8.33 3.07 -4.03
N ARG A 11 -9.45 3.07 -4.75
CA ARG A 11 -10.22 1.87 -5.05
C ARG A 11 -9.41 0.89 -5.90
N ARG A 12 -8.73 1.35 -6.95
CA ARG A 12 -7.89 0.51 -7.82
C ARG A 12 -6.76 -0.18 -7.05
N VAL A 13 -6.09 0.53 -6.14
CA VAL A 13 -5.05 -0.07 -5.28
C VAL A 13 -5.64 -1.17 -4.41
N LYS A 14 -6.78 -0.91 -3.73
CA LYS A 14 -7.45 -1.94 -2.92
C LYS A 14 -7.88 -3.14 -3.76
N ASP A 15 -8.48 -2.92 -4.92
CA ASP A 15 -8.96 -3.99 -5.81
C ASP A 15 -7.79 -4.87 -6.30
N LEU A 16 -6.66 -4.26 -6.69
CA LEU A 16 -5.46 -4.98 -7.09
C LEU A 16 -4.89 -5.83 -5.94
N LEU A 17 -4.80 -5.26 -4.74
CA LEU A 17 -4.30 -5.99 -3.56
C LEU A 17 -5.24 -7.12 -3.12
N VAL A 18 -6.57 -6.95 -3.29
CA VAL A 18 -7.55 -8.03 -3.07
C VAL A 18 -7.35 -9.14 -4.10
N GLN A 19 -7.23 -8.79 -5.38
CA GLN A 19 -7.00 -9.75 -6.47
C GLN A 19 -5.72 -10.58 -6.24
N GLN A 20 -4.69 -9.95 -5.67
CA GLN A 20 -3.41 -10.60 -5.36
C GLN A 20 -3.37 -11.30 -3.99
N GLY A 21 -4.43 -11.22 -3.18
CA GLY A 21 -4.48 -11.82 -1.84
C GLY A 21 -3.65 -11.10 -0.78
N MET A 22 -3.22 -9.86 -1.03
CA MET A 22 -2.28 -9.10 -0.20
C MET A 22 -2.95 -8.02 0.67
N VAL A 23 -4.27 -7.84 0.57
CA VAL A 23 -5.01 -6.75 1.25
C VAL A 23 -4.81 -6.68 2.77
N LYS A 24 -4.45 -7.78 3.43
CA LYS A 24 -4.18 -7.77 4.89
C LYS A 24 -2.88 -7.06 5.26
N ALA A 25 -1.86 -7.13 4.40
CA ALA A 25 -0.59 -6.43 4.59
C ALA A 25 -0.72 -4.92 4.42
N LEU A 26 -1.71 -4.45 3.66
CA LEU A 26 -2.07 -3.02 3.61
C LEU A 26 -2.39 -2.45 5.00
N TYR A 27 -2.96 -3.27 5.89
CA TYR A 27 -3.39 -2.87 7.23
C TYR A 27 -2.45 -3.38 8.33
N GLY A 28 -1.25 -3.85 8.00
CA GLY A 28 -0.27 -4.33 8.98
C GLY A 28 -0.70 -5.60 9.74
N LYS A 29 -1.64 -6.37 9.19
CA LYS A 29 -2.17 -7.58 9.86
C LYS A 29 -1.40 -8.82 9.40
N GLN A 30 -0.34 -9.16 10.12
CA GLN A 30 0.42 -10.39 9.88
C GLN A 30 -0.48 -11.62 9.96
N LEU A 31 -0.38 -12.49 8.95
CA LEU A 31 -1.13 -13.74 8.90
C LEU A 31 -0.60 -14.71 9.96
N LYS A 32 -1.51 -15.33 10.72
CA LYS A 32 -1.15 -16.34 11.71
C LYS A 32 -0.42 -17.50 11.04
N GLY A 33 0.76 -17.83 11.54
CA GLY A 33 1.63 -18.90 11.00
C GLY A 33 2.60 -18.44 9.91
N MET A 34 2.53 -17.18 9.45
CA MET A 34 3.51 -16.61 8.54
C MET A 34 4.78 -16.21 9.29
N ASN A 35 5.95 -16.57 8.77
CA ASN A 35 7.21 -16.19 9.37
C ASN A 35 7.51 -14.69 9.12
N ASN A 36 8.39 -14.10 9.93
CA ASN A 36 8.68 -12.66 9.88
C ASN A 36 9.40 -12.21 8.59
N MET A 37 10.21 -13.07 7.96
CA MET A 37 10.88 -12.75 6.70
C MET A 37 9.86 -12.72 5.56
N ASP A 38 9.02 -13.74 5.44
CA ASP A 38 7.94 -13.78 4.45
C ASP A 38 6.99 -12.59 4.63
N TRP A 39 6.72 -12.20 5.89
CA TRP A 39 5.90 -11.03 6.19
C TRP A 39 6.54 -9.74 5.69
N LYS A 40 7.83 -9.52 5.97
CA LYS A 40 8.56 -8.35 5.47
C LYS A 40 8.62 -8.30 3.94
N ASP A 41 8.83 -9.44 3.30
CA ASP A 41 8.80 -9.52 1.83
C ASP A 41 7.42 -9.17 1.28
N LEU A 42 6.35 -9.57 1.96
CA LEU A 42 4.98 -9.19 1.61
C LEU A 42 4.75 -7.69 1.80
N GLU A 43 5.25 -7.10 2.89
CA GLU A 43 5.17 -5.66 3.12
C GLU A 43 5.88 -4.87 2.01
N VAL A 44 7.09 -5.27 1.64
CA VAL A 44 7.84 -4.64 0.54
C VAL A 44 7.08 -4.74 -0.78
N LYS A 45 6.49 -5.90 -1.09
CA LYS A 45 5.67 -6.10 -2.29
C LYS A 45 4.43 -5.21 -2.31
N VAL A 46 3.73 -5.08 -1.18
CA VAL A 46 2.55 -4.22 -1.09
C VAL A 46 2.95 -2.76 -1.24
N ALA A 47 4.00 -2.32 -0.55
CA ALA A 47 4.50 -0.95 -0.65
C ALA A 47 4.91 -0.59 -2.09
N ALA A 48 5.63 -1.49 -2.77
CA ALA A 48 5.98 -1.33 -4.18
C ALA A 48 4.73 -1.28 -5.08
N THR A 49 3.76 -2.17 -4.85
CA THR A 49 2.50 -2.21 -5.62
C THR A 49 1.70 -0.93 -5.48
N ILE A 50 1.60 -0.39 -4.26
CA ILE A 50 0.94 0.91 -4.03
C ILE A 50 1.64 1.98 -4.86
N ARG A 51 2.96 2.15 -4.70
CA ARG A 51 3.75 3.17 -5.41
C ARG A 51 3.62 3.08 -6.94
N LEU A 52 3.66 1.87 -7.50
CA LEU A 52 3.49 1.65 -8.94
C LEU A 52 2.09 2.00 -9.47
N CYS A 53 1.08 2.07 -8.60
CA CYS A 53 -0.28 2.47 -8.97
C CYS A 53 -0.52 3.99 -8.84
N LEU A 54 0.42 4.73 -8.27
CA LEU A 54 0.29 6.17 -8.07
C LEU A 54 0.77 6.94 -9.30
N ALA A 55 0.16 8.10 -9.52
CA ALA A 55 0.72 9.11 -10.41
C ALA A 55 1.94 9.77 -9.75
N ASP A 56 2.84 10.33 -10.57
CA ASP A 56 4.14 10.86 -10.12
C ASP A 56 4.00 11.98 -9.08
N ASP A 57 2.99 12.84 -9.23
CA ASP A 57 2.67 13.94 -8.30
C ASP A 57 2.31 13.42 -6.91
N VAL A 58 1.54 12.34 -6.85
CA VAL A 58 1.17 11.67 -5.60
C VAL A 58 2.35 10.91 -5.00
N MET A 59 3.13 10.22 -5.85
CA MET A 59 4.28 9.42 -5.43
C MET A 59 5.30 10.26 -4.64
N TYR A 60 5.53 11.51 -5.06
CA TYR A 60 6.44 12.43 -4.37
C TYR A 60 6.10 12.64 -2.89
N HIS A 61 4.82 12.55 -2.51
CA HIS A 61 4.39 12.76 -1.12
C HIS A 61 4.54 11.53 -0.21
N VAL A 62 4.70 10.34 -0.80
CA VAL A 62 4.77 9.06 -0.08
C VAL A 62 6.06 8.28 -0.30
N MET A 63 6.99 8.81 -1.10
CA MET A 63 8.21 8.10 -1.47
C MET A 63 9.13 7.76 -0.29
N ASP A 64 9.12 8.59 0.76
CA ASP A 64 9.92 8.37 1.98
C ASP A 64 9.25 7.40 2.98
N GLU A 65 8.00 6.99 2.71
CA GLU A 65 7.31 6.02 3.55
C GLU A 65 7.67 4.59 3.13
N GLU A 66 8.16 3.82 4.11
CA GLU A 66 8.51 2.41 3.89
C GLU A 66 7.35 1.45 4.12
N PRO A 67 6.67 1.44 5.29
CA PRO A 67 5.66 0.43 5.55
C PRO A 67 4.37 0.73 4.77
N PRO A 68 3.69 -0.30 4.22
CA PRO A 68 2.43 -0.15 3.51
C PRO A 68 1.37 0.65 4.25
N THR A 69 1.31 0.49 5.57
CA THR A 69 0.36 1.18 6.45
C THR A 69 0.59 2.68 6.50
N ALA A 70 1.85 3.15 6.52
CA ALA A 70 2.17 4.57 6.56
C ALA A 70 1.89 5.23 5.20
N ILE A 71 2.26 4.56 4.11
CA ILE A 71 1.90 4.98 2.74
C ILE A 71 0.38 5.12 2.68
N TRP A 72 -0.35 4.07 3.05
CA TRP A 72 -1.81 4.03 2.97
C TRP A 72 -2.50 5.10 3.83
N LEU A 73 -1.99 5.36 5.04
CA LEU A 73 -2.50 6.41 5.91
C LEU A 73 -2.37 7.80 5.28
N LYS A 74 -1.24 8.10 4.64
CA LYS A 74 -1.07 9.36 3.89
C LYS A 74 -2.04 9.47 2.72
N LEU A 75 -2.40 8.37 2.06
CA LEU A 75 -3.37 8.38 0.96
C LEU A 75 -4.82 8.57 1.42
N GLU A 76 -5.12 8.16 2.65
CA GLU A 76 -6.44 8.34 3.25
C GLU A 76 -6.63 9.72 3.92
N SER A 77 -5.53 10.42 4.25
CA SER A 77 -5.52 11.79 4.78
C SER A 77 -5.86 12.85 3.73
#